data_AF-A0A7C6QF83-F1
#
_entry.id   AF-A0A7C6QF83-F1
#
_cell.length_a   1.000
_cell.length_b   1.000
_cell.length_c   1.000
_cell.angle_alpha   90.00
_cell.angle_beta   90.00
_cell.angle_gamma   90.00
#
_symmetry.space_group_name_H-M   'P 1'
#
loop_
_entity.id
_entity.type
_entity.pdbx_description
1 polymer ?
#
loop_
_entity_poly.entity_id
_entity_poly.type
_entity_poly.pdbx_seq_one_letter_code
_entity_poly.pdbx_strand_id
1 'polypeptide(L)'
;PIKVADYQKQYEENPNLAANRLRRDLEKRMQELIVNIWNDEFYDEYVWAIDWNAPRSAKDHLSASQDVVRALDEMYQQDRASFDIHIENFRNANRMLKKYRLSSKDNVVQPASTASIIWQLLPLIISLPVSVFGFANGILPILRYRKLLGVFKDNQFIPTVRVVSGLFIVPLFVLIQSLAMGFIFNWQWAAVYFFLMPATFYFACWWRKWAKSLVRKWRINRFVKKFPDKWEKLTGLIKTE
;
A
#
# COMPACT_ATOMS: atom_id res chain seq x y z
N PRO A 1 12.95 -8.78 -19.68
CA PRO A 1 13.79 -9.98 -19.45
C PRO A 1 15.14 -9.88 -20.17
N ILE A 2 16.24 -10.19 -19.48
CA ILE A 2 17.58 -10.31 -20.07
C ILE A 2 17.82 -11.78 -20.36
N LYS A 3 18.24 -12.11 -21.58
CA LYS A 3 18.60 -13.48 -21.96
C LYS A 3 20.08 -13.67 -21.71
N VAL A 4 20.43 -14.56 -20.79
CA VAL A 4 21.84 -14.84 -20.43
C VAL A 4 22.62 -15.40 -21.64
N ALA A 5 21.93 -16.12 -22.54
CA ALA A 5 22.51 -16.65 -23.78
C ALA A 5 23.14 -15.58 -24.68
N ASP A 6 22.65 -14.33 -24.64
CA ASP A 6 23.17 -13.23 -25.46
C ASP A 6 24.62 -12.85 -25.09
N TYR A 7 25.11 -13.29 -23.92
CA TYR A 7 26.47 -13.02 -23.40
C TYR A 7 27.43 -14.20 -23.59
N GLN A 8 26.98 -15.34 -24.12
CA GLN A 8 27.76 -16.58 -24.18
C GLN A 8 29.06 -16.40 -24.98
N LYS A 9 28.99 -15.80 -26.17
CA LYS A 9 30.17 -15.56 -27.02
C LYS A 9 31.24 -14.74 -26.29
N GLN A 10 30.81 -13.70 -25.59
CA GLN A 10 31.71 -12.82 -24.84
C GLN A 10 32.27 -13.51 -23.59
N TYR A 11 31.52 -14.44 -22.99
CA TYR A 11 31.96 -15.21 -21.84
C TYR A 11 33.04 -16.21 -22.22
N GLU A 12 32.90 -16.87 -23.37
CA GLU A 12 33.92 -17.78 -23.92
C GLU A 12 35.23 -17.06 -24.24
N GLU A 13 35.17 -15.81 -24.70
CA GLU A 13 36.35 -14.97 -24.96
C GLU A 13 36.96 -14.36 -23.68
N ASN A 14 36.13 -13.79 -22.80
CA ASN A 14 36.55 -13.15 -21.56
C ASN A 14 35.42 -13.16 -20.51
N PRO A 15 35.43 -14.11 -19.56
CA PRO A 15 34.39 -14.24 -18.54
C PRO A 15 34.14 -12.98 -17.71
N ASN A 16 35.21 -12.25 -17.37
CA ASN A 16 35.11 -11.02 -16.56
C ASN A 16 34.42 -9.90 -17.34
N LEU A 17 34.73 -9.77 -18.63
CA LEU A 17 34.12 -8.75 -19.49
C LEU A 17 32.62 -9.03 -19.69
N ALA A 18 32.25 -10.30 -19.92
CA ALA A 18 30.86 -10.72 -20.04
C ALA A 18 30.07 -10.50 -18.75
N ALA A 19 30.62 -10.88 -17.60
CA ALA A 19 29.99 -10.65 -16.30
C ALA A 19 29.77 -9.16 -16.02
N ASN A 20 30.76 -8.31 -16.30
CA ASN A 20 30.63 -6.86 -16.14
C ASN A 20 29.61 -6.23 -17.09
N ARG A 21 29.45 -6.77 -18.31
CA ARG A 21 28.42 -6.31 -19.24
C ARG A 21 27.03 -6.73 -18.77
N LEU A 22 26.86 -8.00 -18.41
CA LEU A 22 25.60 -8.50 -17.86
C LEU A 22 25.18 -7.71 -16.62
N ARG A 23 26.12 -7.42 -15.70
CA ARG A 23 25.86 -6.61 -14.51
C ARG A 23 25.34 -5.21 -14.87
N ARG A 24 25.99 -4.52 -15.82
CA ARG A 24 25.57 -3.18 -16.27
C ARG A 24 24.21 -3.20 -16.95
N ASP A 25 23.95 -4.20 -17.80
CA ASP A 25 22.67 -4.32 -18.47
C ASP A 25 21.54 -4.68 -17.49
N LEU A 26 21.84 -5.51 -16.49
CA LEU A 26 20.93 -5.80 -15.37
C LEU A 26 20.62 -4.54 -14.58
N GLU A 27 21.66 -3.80 -14.18
CA GLU A 27 21.53 -2.53 -13.44
C GLU A 27 20.64 -1.54 -14.20
N LYS A 28 20.90 -1.35 -15.50
CA LYS A 28 20.11 -0.47 -16.35
C LYS A 28 18.63 -0.89 -16.42
N ARG A 29 18.35 -2.17 -16.63
CA ARG A 29 16.97 -2.67 -16.68
C ARG A 29 16.29 -2.67 -15.32
N MET A 30 17.04 -2.83 -14.24
CA MET A 30 16.50 -2.71 -12.89
C MET A 30 16.12 -1.27 -12.59
N GLN A 31 16.93 -0.29 -13.00
CA GLN A 31 16.62 1.14 -12.87
C GLN A 31 15.31 1.51 -13.58
N GLU A 32 15.03 0.92 -14.75
CA GLU A 32 13.75 1.10 -15.45
C GLU A 32 12.54 0.55 -14.66
N LEU A 33 12.75 -0.39 -13.75
CA LEU A 33 11.71 -1.07 -12.97
C LEU A 33 11.53 -0.51 -11.55
N ILE A 34 12.31 0.50 -11.16
CA ILE A 34 12.27 1.10 -9.82
C ILE A 34 12.11 2.61 -9.92
N VAL A 35 11.60 3.20 -8.84
CA VAL A 35 11.69 4.65 -8.64
C VAL A 35 12.99 4.91 -7.88
N ASN A 36 13.99 5.45 -8.56
CA ASN A 36 15.31 5.69 -8.00
C ASN A 36 15.40 7.09 -7.40
N ILE A 37 15.11 7.23 -6.10
CA ILE A 37 15.37 8.47 -5.36
C ILE A 37 16.81 8.39 -4.85
N TRP A 38 17.73 9.11 -5.48
CA TRP A 38 19.15 9.08 -5.13
C TRP A 38 19.50 10.01 -3.97
N ASN A 39 18.68 11.02 -3.72
CA ASN A 39 18.93 12.03 -2.69
C ASN A 39 18.23 11.67 -1.38
N ASP A 40 19.00 11.07 -0.47
CA ASP A 40 18.50 10.65 0.85
C ASP A 40 18.08 11.83 1.75
N GLU A 41 18.66 13.02 1.55
CA GLU A 41 18.35 14.22 2.35
C GLU A 41 16.91 14.71 2.12
N PHE A 42 16.42 14.62 0.89
CA PHE A 42 15.07 15.05 0.49
C PHE A 42 14.11 13.87 0.22
N TYR A 43 14.44 12.68 0.73
CA TYR A 43 13.71 11.45 0.41
C TYR A 43 12.21 11.56 0.68
N ASP A 44 11.83 12.09 1.84
CA ASP A 44 10.44 12.23 2.25
C ASP A 44 9.66 13.17 1.32
N GLU A 45 10.29 14.25 0.86
CA GLU A 45 9.69 15.23 -0.04
C GLU A 45 9.48 14.64 -1.44
N TYR A 46 10.42 13.85 -1.95
CA TYR A 46 10.24 13.08 -3.18
C TYR A 46 9.06 12.11 -3.04
N VAL A 47 8.94 11.41 -1.91
CA VAL A 47 7.81 10.51 -1.65
C VAL A 47 6.48 11.28 -1.61
N TRP A 48 6.45 12.47 -1.00
CA TRP A 48 5.23 13.28 -0.98
C TRP A 48 4.86 13.81 -2.37
N ALA A 49 5.85 14.25 -3.15
CA ALA A 49 5.66 14.68 -4.53
C ALA A 49 5.07 13.55 -5.38
N ILE A 50 5.59 12.33 -5.26
CA ILE A 50 5.03 11.15 -5.94
C ILE A 50 3.58 10.89 -5.47
N ASP A 51 3.34 10.87 -4.15
CA ASP A 51 2.02 10.58 -3.57
C ASP A 51 0.91 11.52 -4.08
N TRP A 52 1.28 12.74 -4.47
CA TRP A 52 0.38 13.80 -4.92
C TRP A 52 0.31 13.99 -6.44
N ASN A 53 1.44 13.90 -7.13
CA ASN A 53 1.57 14.23 -8.55
C ASN A 53 1.58 12.98 -9.46
N ALA A 54 1.89 11.79 -8.93
CA ALA A 54 1.77 10.54 -9.70
C ALA A 54 0.34 9.96 -9.58
N PRO A 55 -0.45 9.91 -10.67
CA PRO A 55 -1.78 9.32 -10.65
C PRO A 55 -1.77 7.86 -10.17
N ARG A 56 -2.57 7.57 -9.14
CA ARG A 56 -2.61 6.24 -8.49
C ARG A 56 -3.35 5.16 -9.29
N SER A 57 -4.23 5.57 -10.20
CA SER A 57 -4.99 4.68 -11.09
C SER A 57 -4.35 4.56 -12.47
N ALA A 58 -3.19 5.18 -12.70
CA ALA A 58 -2.49 5.03 -13.97
C ALA A 58 -2.06 3.58 -14.16
N LYS A 59 -2.30 3.07 -15.36
CA LYS A 59 -1.82 1.75 -15.79
C LYS A 59 -0.31 1.61 -15.56
N ASP A 60 0.42 2.73 -15.66
CA ASP A 60 1.85 2.86 -15.37
C ASP A 60 2.11 3.88 -14.24
N HIS A 61 1.64 3.59 -13.02
CA HIS A 61 1.98 4.38 -11.83
C HIS A 61 3.50 4.49 -11.61
N LEU A 62 4.26 3.45 -11.99
CA LEU A 62 5.72 3.44 -11.95
C LEU A 62 6.31 4.55 -12.81
N SER A 63 5.93 4.61 -14.10
CA SER A 63 6.43 5.63 -15.03
C SER A 63 6.07 7.04 -14.56
N ALA A 64 4.84 7.25 -14.11
CA ALA A 64 4.43 8.55 -13.56
C ALA A 64 5.24 8.94 -12.30
N SER A 65 5.61 7.98 -11.46
CA SER A 65 6.47 8.23 -10.30
C SER A 65 7.89 8.57 -10.73
N GLN A 66 8.44 7.86 -11.73
CA GLN A 66 9.76 8.14 -12.30
C GLN A 66 9.83 9.53 -12.93
N ASP A 67 8.76 9.97 -13.62
CA ASP A 67 8.71 11.30 -14.21
C ASP A 67 8.71 12.41 -13.14
N VAL A 68 8.00 12.22 -12.02
CA VAL A 68 8.05 13.15 -10.88
C VAL A 68 9.45 13.24 -10.28
N VAL A 69 10.11 12.10 -10.08
CA VAL A 69 11.50 12.07 -9.55
C VAL A 69 12.45 12.74 -10.53
N ARG A 70 12.35 12.44 -11.83
CA ARG A 70 13.19 13.05 -12.86
C ARG A 70 13.02 14.57 -12.90
N ALA A 71 11.79 15.07 -12.81
CA ALA A 71 11.52 16.50 -12.77
C ALA A 71 12.19 17.18 -11.57
N LEU A 72 12.12 16.58 -10.38
CA LEU A 72 12.79 17.10 -9.18
C LEU A 72 14.32 17.03 -9.30
N ASP A 73 14.85 15.96 -9.88
CA ASP A 73 16.29 15.81 -10.13
C ASP A 73 16.81 16.84 -11.12
N GLU A 74 16.06 17.10 -12.20
CA GLU A 74 16.39 18.14 -13.18
C GLU A 74 16.35 19.53 -12.54
N MET A 75 15.33 19.83 -11.73
CA MET A 75 15.27 21.08 -10.95
C MET A 75 16.46 21.21 -10.00
N TYR A 76 16.82 20.14 -9.28
CA TYR A 76 17.97 20.14 -8.37
C TYR A 76 19.26 20.55 -9.08
N GLN A 77 19.48 20.07 -10.30
CA GLN A 77 20.71 20.30 -11.06
C GLN A 77 20.71 21.62 -11.84
N GLN A 78 19.56 22.04 -12.38
CA GLN A 78 19.47 23.17 -13.30
C GLN A 78 18.96 24.45 -12.64
N ASP A 79 18.07 24.35 -11.66
CA ASP A 79 17.48 25.49 -10.95
C ASP A 79 17.27 25.18 -9.47
N ARG A 80 18.35 25.35 -8.71
CA ARG A 80 18.37 25.07 -7.28
C ARG A 80 17.36 25.91 -6.50
N ALA A 81 17.14 27.16 -6.89
CA ALA A 81 16.22 28.05 -6.21
C ALA A 81 14.77 27.54 -6.33
N SER A 82 14.35 27.15 -7.53
CA SER A 82 13.03 26.56 -7.75
C SER A 82 12.87 25.22 -7.04
N PHE A 83 13.92 24.38 -7.01
CA PHE A 83 13.92 23.13 -6.24
C PHE A 83 13.63 23.39 -4.75
N ASP A 84 14.39 24.30 -4.12
CA ASP A 84 14.25 24.58 -2.68
C ASP A 84 12.85 25.13 -2.33
N ILE A 85 12.25 25.94 -3.21
CA ILE A 85 10.87 26.41 -3.06
C ILE A 85 9.87 25.25 -3.07
N HIS A 86 10.00 24.30 -4.01
CA HIS A 86 9.12 23.13 -4.08
C HIS A 86 9.27 22.23 -2.86
N ILE A 87 10.50 21.97 -2.40
CA ILE A 87 10.78 21.21 -1.18
C ILE A 87 10.11 21.88 0.03
N GLU A 88 10.22 23.20 0.16
CA GLU A 88 9.56 23.92 1.25
C GLU A 88 8.03 23.84 1.14
N ASN A 89 7.48 23.98 -0.07
CA ASN A 89 6.05 23.85 -0.33
C ASN A 89 5.52 22.48 0.06
N PHE A 90 6.25 21.40 -0.28
CA PHE A 90 5.88 20.03 0.13
C PHE A 90 5.93 19.85 1.65
N ARG A 91 6.96 20.39 2.33
CA ARG A 91 7.03 20.40 3.79
C ARG A 91 5.85 21.13 4.42
N ASN A 92 5.50 22.29 3.88
CA ASN A 92 4.36 23.11 4.33
C ASN A 92 3.03 22.38 4.10
N ALA A 93 2.83 21.74 2.95
CA ALA A 93 1.67 20.93 2.63
C ALA A 93 1.52 19.74 3.59
N ASN A 94 2.62 19.00 3.84
CA ASN A 94 2.61 17.87 4.76
C ASN A 94 2.33 18.29 6.21
N ARG A 95 2.91 19.42 6.68
CA ARG A 95 2.59 20.00 7.99
C ARG A 95 1.10 20.33 8.11
N MET A 96 0.50 20.90 7.06
CA MET A 96 -0.92 21.21 7.05
C MET A 96 -1.79 19.95 7.06
N LEU A 97 -1.46 18.93 6.27
CA LEU A 97 -2.15 17.63 6.30
C LEU A 97 -2.13 17.00 7.70
N LYS A 98 -0.96 16.96 8.34
CA LYS A 98 -0.79 16.41 9.69
C LYS A 98 -1.65 17.15 10.72
N LYS A 99 -1.79 18.48 10.62
CA LYS A 99 -2.68 19.29 11.48
C LYS A 99 -4.14 18.81 11.44
N TYR A 100 -4.59 18.32 10.29
CA TYR A 100 -5.95 17.79 10.10
C TYR A 100 -6.03 16.26 10.17
N ARG A 101 -4.97 15.59 10.66
CA ARG A 101 -4.87 14.12 10.77
C ARG A 101 -5.02 13.40 9.41
N LEU A 102 -4.52 14.05 8.37
CA LEU A 102 -4.35 13.52 7.02
C LEU A 102 -2.85 13.25 6.74
N SER A 103 -2.55 12.55 5.66
CA SER A 103 -1.21 12.19 5.19
C SER A 103 -1.07 12.43 3.69
N SER A 104 0.16 12.40 3.17
CA SER A 104 0.44 12.49 1.72
C SER A 104 -0.37 11.47 0.91
N LYS A 105 -0.56 10.27 1.48
CA LYS A 105 -1.35 9.19 0.88
C LYS A 105 -2.86 9.48 0.81
N ASP A 106 -3.37 10.57 1.34
CA ASP A 106 -4.78 10.96 1.22
C ASP A 106 -5.00 11.62 -0.14
N ASN A 107 -5.99 11.18 -0.91
CA ASN A 107 -6.28 11.81 -2.20
C ASN A 107 -7.01 13.16 -2.00
N VAL A 108 -6.25 14.17 -1.64
CA VAL A 108 -6.73 15.55 -1.42
C VAL A 108 -6.84 16.34 -2.72
N VAL A 109 -6.14 15.94 -3.77
CA VAL A 109 -6.17 16.57 -5.10
C VAL A 109 -7.51 16.30 -5.79
N GLN A 110 -7.99 15.06 -5.72
CA GLN A 110 -9.26 14.64 -6.31
C GLN A 110 -10.17 13.99 -5.25
N PRO A 111 -10.79 14.79 -4.37
CA PRO A 111 -11.64 14.28 -3.30
C PRO A 111 -12.87 13.57 -3.86
N ALA A 112 -13.28 12.47 -3.22
CA ALA A 112 -14.50 11.78 -3.61
C ALA A 112 -15.75 12.61 -3.30
N SER A 113 -16.72 12.61 -4.22
CA SER A 113 -18.00 13.28 -4.00
C SER A 113 -18.80 12.64 -2.86
N THR A 114 -19.65 13.44 -2.21
CA THR A 114 -20.50 12.94 -1.11
C THR A 114 -21.46 11.84 -1.60
N ALA A 115 -22.02 11.98 -2.81
CA ALA A 115 -22.84 10.94 -3.42
C ALA A 115 -22.08 9.62 -3.62
N SER A 116 -20.84 9.68 -4.12
CA SER A 116 -19.99 8.48 -4.29
C SER A 116 -19.71 7.77 -2.96
N ILE A 117 -19.52 8.52 -1.87
CA ILE A 117 -19.32 7.98 -0.53
C ILE A 117 -20.60 7.28 -0.04
N ILE A 118 -21.77 7.89 -0.23
CA ILE A 118 -23.07 7.30 0.16
C ILE A 118 -23.31 6.00 -0.61
N TRP A 119 -23.07 5.99 -1.93
CA TRP A 119 -23.20 4.78 -2.75
C TRP A 119 -22.29 3.64 -2.30
N GLN A 120 -21.08 3.94 -1.84
CA GLN A 120 -20.15 2.93 -1.28
C GLN A 120 -20.52 2.48 0.13
N LEU A 121 -21.31 3.26 0.87
CA LEU A 121 -21.73 2.92 2.23
C LEU A 121 -22.80 1.81 2.23
N LEU A 122 -23.73 1.84 1.28
CA LEU A 122 -24.83 0.87 1.17
C LEU A 122 -24.34 -0.59 1.16
N PRO A 123 -23.44 -1.01 0.26
CA PRO A 123 -22.95 -2.39 0.26
C PRO A 123 -22.14 -2.74 1.52
N LEU A 124 -21.46 -1.77 2.15
CA LEU A 124 -20.78 -2.01 3.43
C LEU A 124 -21.77 -2.34 4.55
N ILE A 125 -22.94 -1.67 4.59
CA ILE A 125 -23.98 -1.95 5.58
C ILE A 125 -24.63 -3.32 5.31
N ILE A 126 -24.99 -3.60 4.06
CA ILE A 126 -25.62 -4.88 3.67
C ILE A 126 -24.69 -6.06 4.01
N SER A 127 -23.39 -5.90 3.78
CA SER A 127 -22.40 -6.96 4.04
C SER A 127 -21.82 -6.96 5.47
N LEU A 128 -22.29 -6.06 6.34
CA LEU A 128 -21.84 -5.99 7.73
C LEU A 128 -22.10 -7.29 8.50
N PRO A 129 -23.28 -7.95 8.45
CA PRO A 129 -23.53 -9.16 9.21
C PRO A 129 -22.56 -10.29 8.86
N VAL A 130 -22.29 -10.50 7.56
CA VAL A 130 -21.32 -11.49 7.07
C VAL A 130 -19.92 -11.18 7.57
N SER A 131 -19.54 -9.90 7.56
CA SER A 131 -18.23 -9.46 8.04
C SER A 131 -18.07 -9.62 9.56
N VAL A 132 -19.12 -9.35 10.33
CA VAL A 132 -19.15 -9.57 11.78
C VAL A 132 -19.00 -11.06 12.07
N PHE A 133 -19.72 -11.93 11.37
CA PHE A 133 -19.56 -13.38 11.47
C PHE A 133 -18.12 -13.83 11.16
N GLY A 134 -17.55 -13.36 10.06
CA GLY A 134 -16.17 -13.66 9.69
C GLY A 134 -15.16 -13.20 10.74
N PHE A 135 -15.31 -11.98 11.27
CA PHE A 135 -14.44 -11.47 12.32
C PHE A 135 -14.60 -12.22 13.63
N ALA A 136 -15.82 -12.53 14.07
CA ALA A 136 -16.07 -13.28 15.30
C ALA A 136 -15.33 -14.62 15.28
N ASN A 137 -15.35 -15.31 14.14
CA ASN A 137 -14.69 -16.59 13.99
C ASN A 137 -13.15 -16.47 13.81
N GLY A 138 -12.69 -15.41 13.16
CA GLY A 138 -11.25 -15.19 12.92
C GLY A 138 -10.52 -14.38 13.99
N ILE A 139 -11.19 -13.87 15.03
CA ILE A 139 -10.56 -13.01 16.04
C ILE A 139 -9.53 -13.76 16.88
N LEU A 140 -9.78 -15.04 17.17
CA LEU A 140 -8.89 -15.85 18.00
C LEU A 140 -7.51 -16.08 17.35
N PRO A 141 -7.41 -16.51 16.08
CA PRO A 141 -6.13 -16.54 15.36
C PRO A 141 -5.40 -15.19 15.37
N ILE A 142 -6.12 -14.07 15.16
CA ILE A 142 -5.53 -12.72 15.16
C ILE A 142 -4.92 -12.38 16.52
N LEU A 143 -5.64 -12.63 17.61
CA LEU A 143 -5.16 -12.34 18.96
C LEU A 143 -3.94 -13.19 19.32
N ARG A 144 -3.93 -14.48 18.93
CA ARG A 144 -2.79 -15.38 19.16
C ARG A 144 -1.57 -14.96 18.37
N TYR A 145 -1.72 -14.62 17.09
CA TYR A 145 -0.63 -14.09 16.26
C TYR A 145 0.00 -12.82 16.86
N ARG A 146 -0.80 -11.88 17.42
CA ARG A 146 -0.24 -10.67 18.05
C ARG A 146 0.68 -10.98 19.21
N LYS A 147 0.38 -12.01 20.01
CA LYS A 147 1.27 -12.46 21.08
C LYS A 147 2.58 -13.01 20.52
N LEU A 148 2.50 -13.78 19.43
CA LEU A 148 3.68 -14.34 18.78
C LEU A 148 4.60 -13.25 18.21
N LEU A 149 4.05 -12.18 17.63
CA LEU A 149 4.84 -11.04 17.16
C LEU A 149 5.68 -10.41 18.28
N GLY A 150 5.19 -10.39 19.52
CA GLY A 150 5.94 -9.83 20.66
C GLY A 150 7.19 -10.65 21.04
N VAL A 151 7.34 -11.86 20.51
CA VAL A 151 8.53 -12.69 20.72
C VAL A 151 9.69 -12.22 19.84
N PHE A 152 9.40 -11.66 18.66
CA PHE A 152 10.41 -11.23 17.70
C PHE A 152 10.75 -9.75 17.92
N LYS A 153 11.99 -9.47 18.35
CA LYS A 153 12.47 -8.09 18.58
C LYS A 153 12.76 -7.33 17.28
N ASP A 154 13.18 -8.04 16.24
CA ASP A 154 13.51 -7.45 14.96
C ASP A 154 12.28 -7.38 14.04
N ASN A 155 11.95 -6.15 13.64
CA ASN A 155 10.81 -5.84 12.78
C ASN A 155 10.91 -6.50 11.39
N GLN A 156 12.10 -6.88 10.95
CA GLN A 156 12.32 -7.56 9.68
C GLN A 156 11.64 -8.95 9.62
N PHE A 157 11.44 -9.61 10.77
CA PHE A 157 10.78 -10.92 10.82
C PHE A 157 9.25 -10.83 10.88
N ILE A 158 8.66 -9.66 11.12
CA ILE A 158 7.21 -9.49 11.24
C ILE A 158 6.44 -10.06 10.02
N PRO A 159 6.85 -9.80 8.76
CA PRO A 159 6.17 -10.37 7.60
C PRO A 159 6.24 -11.89 7.55
N THR A 160 7.42 -12.46 7.81
CA THR A 160 7.64 -13.92 7.82
C THR A 160 6.79 -14.58 8.90
N VAL A 161 6.81 -14.06 10.12
CA VAL A 161 6.01 -14.55 11.24
C VAL A 161 4.52 -14.49 10.91
N ARG A 162 4.06 -13.42 10.23
CA ARG A 162 2.67 -13.31 9.78
C ARG A 162 2.28 -14.41 8.79
N VAL A 163 3.13 -14.71 7.82
CA VAL A 163 2.87 -15.75 6.82
C VAL A 163 2.82 -17.12 7.51
N VAL A 164 3.86 -17.45 8.27
CA VAL A 164 3.96 -18.74 8.97
C VAL A 164 2.80 -18.93 9.95
N SER A 165 2.49 -17.90 10.75
CA SER A 165 1.34 -17.94 11.67
C SER A 165 0.02 -18.11 10.93
N GLY A 166 -0.17 -17.41 9.82
CA GLY A 166 -1.36 -17.55 9.00
C GLY A 166 -1.52 -18.96 8.45
N LEU A 167 -0.41 -19.59 8.04
CA LEU A 167 -0.40 -20.93 7.47
C LEU A 167 -0.73 -22.02 8.50
N PHE A 168 -0.30 -21.87 9.75
CA PHE A 168 -0.51 -22.91 10.77
C PHE A 168 -1.65 -22.62 11.74
N ILE A 169 -1.72 -21.40 12.29
CA ILE A 169 -2.71 -21.05 13.32
C ILE A 169 -4.11 -21.02 12.73
N VAL A 170 -4.29 -20.48 11.52
CA VAL A 170 -5.63 -20.34 10.92
C VAL A 170 -6.23 -21.71 10.57
N PRO A 171 -5.58 -22.61 9.81
CA PRO A 171 -6.17 -23.91 9.49
C PRO A 171 -6.42 -24.77 10.73
N LEU A 172 -5.52 -24.71 11.73
CA LEU A 172 -5.72 -25.43 12.99
C LEU A 172 -6.98 -24.97 13.72
N PHE A 173 -7.21 -23.65 13.79
CA PHE A 173 -8.43 -23.10 14.40
C PHE A 173 -9.69 -23.48 13.63
N VAL A 174 -9.63 -23.41 12.28
CA VAL A 174 -10.75 -23.81 11.42
C VAL A 174 -11.09 -25.28 11.65
N LEU A 175 -10.08 -26.16 11.72
CA LEU A 175 -10.26 -27.58 11.96
C LEU A 175 -10.93 -27.84 13.32
N ILE A 176 -10.40 -27.24 14.39
CA ILE A 176 -10.95 -27.42 15.75
C ILE A 176 -12.42 -26.96 15.82
N GLN A 177 -12.73 -25.79 15.26
CA GLN A 177 -14.11 -25.28 15.26
C GLN A 177 -15.05 -26.13 14.41
N SER A 178 -14.59 -26.62 13.27
CA SER A 178 -15.39 -27.48 12.38
C SER A 178 -15.67 -28.83 13.03
N LEU A 179 -14.67 -29.42 13.69
CA LEU A 179 -14.84 -30.65 14.46
C LEU A 179 -15.87 -30.45 15.60
N ALA A 180 -15.75 -29.35 16.36
CA ALA A 180 -16.72 -29.02 17.40
C ALA A 180 -18.15 -28.89 16.84
N MET A 181 -18.31 -28.23 15.69
CA MET A 181 -19.61 -28.10 15.02
C MET A 181 -20.20 -29.46 14.65
N GLY A 182 -19.37 -30.41 14.22
CA GLY A 182 -19.83 -31.73 13.85
C GLY A 182 -20.24 -32.62 15.02
N PHE A 183 -19.56 -32.47 16.16
CA PHE A 183 -19.97 -33.14 17.40
C PHE A 183 -21.26 -32.56 18.00
N ILE A 184 -21.50 -31.26 17.86
CA ILE A 184 -22.69 -30.60 18.42
C ILE A 184 -23.93 -30.77 17.52
N PHE A 185 -23.75 -30.73 16.20
CA PHE A 185 -24.84 -30.77 15.22
C PHE A 185 -24.78 -32.03 14.36
N ASN A 186 -23.98 -32.02 13.30
CA ASN A 186 -23.68 -33.19 12.46
C ASN A 186 -22.47 -32.91 11.54
N TRP A 187 -21.93 -33.96 10.91
CA TRP A 187 -20.76 -33.84 10.04
C TRP A 187 -21.01 -33.06 8.73
N GLN A 188 -22.25 -32.93 8.28
CA GLN A 188 -22.59 -32.09 7.12
C GLN A 188 -22.39 -30.60 7.46
N TRP A 189 -22.87 -30.15 8.62
CA TRP A 189 -22.64 -28.80 9.12
C TRP A 189 -21.17 -28.53 9.40
N ALA A 190 -20.42 -29.52 9.90
CA ALA A 190 -18.96 -29.41 10.04
C ALA A 190 -18.27 -29.13 8.70
N ALA A 191 -18.63 -29.87 7.64
CA ALA A 191 -18.06 -29.68 6.32
C ALA A 191 -18.42 -28.29 5.75
N VAL A 192 -19.67 -27.86 5.86
CA VAL A 192 -20.10 -26.52 5.46
C VAL A 192 -19.31 -25.45 6.22
N TYR A 193 -19.19 -25.61 7.54
CA TYR A 193 -18.49 -24.66 8.41
C TYR A 193 -16.99 -24.55 8.07
N PHE A 194 -16.35 -25.67 7.76
CA PHE A 194 -14.93 -25.74 7.39
C PHE A 194 -14.58 -24.85 6.19
N PHE A 195 -15.46 -24.78 5.18
CA PHE A 195 -15.26 -23.91 4.02
C PHE A 195 -15.80 -22.49 4.22
N LEU A 196 -16.95 -22.36 4.89
CA LEU A 196 -17.62 -21.07 5.07
C LEU A 196 -16.81 -20.13 5.97
N MET A 197 -16.16 -20.66 6.99
CA MET A 197 -15.43 -19.84 7.97
C MET A 197 -14.19 -19.14 7.37
N PRO A 198 -13.27 -19.82 6.66
CA PRO A 198 -12.18 -19.14 5.94
C PRO A 198 -12.68 -18.11 4.92
N ALA A 199 -13.74 -18.46 4.17
CA ALA A 199 -14.31 -17.57 3.15
C ALA A 199 -14.87 -16.28 3.77
N THR A 200 -15.68 -16.41 4.82
CA THR A 200 -16.26 -15.25 5.53
C THR A 200 -15.21 -14.44 6.27
N PHE A 201 -14.17 -15.06 6.82
CA PHE A 201 -13.05 -14.35 7.44
C PHE A 201 -12.22 -13.55 6.43
N TYR A 202 -11.91 -14.15 5.27
CA TYR A 202 -11.21 -13.45 4.19
C TYR A 202 -12.05 -12.28 3.67
N PHE A 203 -13.35 -12.50 3.48
CA PHE A 203 -14.30 -11.46 3.14
C PHE A 203 -14.30 -10.33 4.18
N ALA A 204 -14.35 -10.64 5.48
CA ALA A 204 -14.29 -9.65 6.55
C ALA A 204 -12.99 -8.82 6.50
N CYS A 205 -11.84 -9.44 6.22
CA CYS A 205 -10.57 -8.74 6.04
C CYS A 205 -10.61 -7.76 4.86
N TRP A 206 -11.20 -8.18 3.72
CA TRP A 206 -11.42 -7.32 2.56
C TRP A 206 -12.39 -6.18 2.87
N TRP A 207 -13.53 -6.48 3.50
CA TRP A 207 -14.53 -5.52 3.95
C TRP A 207 -13.93 -4.44 4.84
N ARG A 208 -13.04 -4.80 5.78
CA ARG A 208 -12.32 -3.83 6.63
C ARG A 208 -11.41 -2.90 5.83
N LYS A 209 -10.74 -3.38 4.76
CA LYS A 209 -9.95 -2.50 3.88
C LYS A 209 -10.86 -1.50 3.18
N TRP A 210 -12.03 -1.96 2.71
CA TRP A 210 -13.02 -1.10 2.08
C TRP A 210 -13.59 -0.05 3.05
N ALA A 211 -13.98 -0.46 4.26
CA ALA A 211 -14.46 0.43 5.30
C ALA A 211 -13.42 1.50 5.66
N LYS A 212 -12.14 1.12 5.81
CA LYS A 212 -11.05 2.09 6.04
C LYS A 212 -10.90 3.08 4.88
N SER A 213 -10.98 2.61 3.64
CA SER A 213 -10.95 3.46 2.45
C SER A 213 -12.11 4.46 2.45
N LEU A 214 -13.31 4.03 2.80
CA LEU A 214 -14.47 4.91 2.87
C LEU A 214 -14.35 5.96 3.97
N VAL A 215 -13.90 5.56 5.16
CA VAL A 215 -13.62 6.49 6.28
C VAL A 215 -12.59 7.53 5.85
N ARG A 216 -11.55 7.13 5.11
CA ARG A 216 -10.53 8.03 4.56
C ARG A 216 -11.14 9.05 3.59
N LYS A 217 -11.91 8.58 2.59
CA LYS A 217 -12.63 9.45 1.64
C LYS A 217 -13.55 10.44 2.35
N TRP A 218 -14.25 9.99 3.39
CA TRP A 218 -15.14 10.84 4.16
C TRP A 218 -14.40 11.91 4.97
N ARG A 219 -13.25 11.59 5.59
CA ARG A 219 -12.41 12.58 6.27
C ARG A 219 -11.94 13.67 5.31
N ILE A 220 -11.50 13.28 4.11
CA ILE A 220 -11.06 14.22 3.07
C ILE A 220 -12.23 15.10 2.61
N ASN A 221 -13.37 14.51 2.24
CA ASN A 221 -14.56 15.26 1.80
C ASN A 221 -15.06 16.22 2.89
N ARG A 222 -14.98 15.84 4.17
CA ARG A 222 -15.27 16.74 5.29
C ARG A 222 -14.26 17.88 5.40
N PHE A 223 -12.97 17.60 5.24
CA PHE A 223 -11.92 18.63 5.27
C PHE A 223 -12.15 19.67 4.16
N VAL A 224 -12.37 19.23 2.93
CA VAL A 224 -12.64 20.09 1.77
C VAL A 224 -13.86 20.98 1.99
N LYS A 225 -14.96 20.41 2.51
CA LYS A 225 -16.20 21.18 2.76
C LYS A 225 -16.10 22.15 3.93
N LYS A 226 -15.36 21.80 4.99
CA LYS A 226 -15.26 22.61 6.21
C LYS A 226 -14.18 23.69 6.11
N PHE A 227 -13.14 23.48 5.30
CA PHE A 227 -12.00 24.37 5.19
C PHE A 227 -11.60 24.61 3.71
N PRO A 228 -12.48 25.21 2.89
CA PRO A 228 -12.23 25.41 1.45
C PRO A 228 -10.95 26.22 1.19
N ASP A 229 -10.74 27.33 1.89
CA ASP A 229 -9.53 28.18 1.69
C ASP A 229 -8.24 27.44 2.03
N LYS A 230 -8.28 26.55 3.03
CA LYS A 230 -7.11 25.74 3.41
C LYS A 230 -6.86 24.62 2.42
N TRP A 231 -7.91 24.08 1.82
CA TRP A 231 -7.80 23.10 0.75
C TRP A 231 -7.24 23.73 -0.53
N GLU A 232 -7.70 24.91 -0.91
CA GLU A 232 -7.15 25.65 -2.06
C GLU A 232 -5.68 26.01 -1.84
N LYS A 233 -5.31 26.49 -0.65
CA LYS A 233 -3.90 26.68 -0.29
C LYS A 233 -3.11 25.37 -0.35
N LEU A 234 -3.69 24.25 0.08
CA LEU A 234 -3.04 22.95 0.05
C LEU A 234 -2.74 22.51 -1.37
N THR A 235 -3.73 22.59 -2.25
CA THR A 235 -3.58 22.17 -3.64
C THR A 235 -2.60 23.06 -4.38
N GLY A 236 -2.55 24.37 -4.08
CA GLY A 236 -1.53 25.28 -4.59
C GLY A 236 -0.11 24.89 -4.19
N LEU A 237 0.12 24.48 -2.93
CA LEU A 237 1.45 24.04 -2.44
C LEU A 237 1.91 22.69 -3.00
N ILE A 238 1.00 21.88 -3.53
CA ILE A 238 1.29 20.51 -3.96
C ILE A 238 1.66 20.44 -5.44
N LYS A 239 1.16 21.39 -6.25
CA LYS A 239 1.43 21.43 -7.69
C LYS A 239 2.90 21.77 -7.96
N THR A 240 3.46 21.08 -8.95
CA THR A 240 4.81 21.26 -9.51
C THR A 240 4.79 21.96 -10.87
N GLU A 241 3.77 22.79 -11.14
CA GLU A 241 3.71 23.61 -12.37
C GLU A 241 4.82 24.68 -12.37
#